data_AF-A0A259PTZ7-F1
#
_entry.id   AF-A0A259PTZ7-F1
#
_cell.length_a   1.000
_cell.length_b   1.000
_cell.length_c   1.000
_cell.angle_alpha   90.00
_cell.angle_beta   90.00
_cell.angle_gamma   90.00
#
_symmetry.space_group_name_H-M   'P 1'
#
loop_
_entity.id
_entity.type
_entity.pdbx_description
1 polymer ?
#
loop_
_entity_poly.entity_id
_entity_poly.type
_entity_poly.pdbx_seq_one_letter_code
_entity_poly.pdbx_strand_id
1 'polypeptide(L)'
;MKPRDLLYTARDVLRDMLRFDAAADAVLSRLFRAKPQLGKTDRQILADTVYQVLRHLRLFQTLAATDESIGGAMELRLAILGWSGNAQSLHAALSPGQLDWRKRLLAQDAMALPEAVRWSLPEWLAAALQANYGAEYPALAQALLRPAPLDLRVNVQKTRREAVLDVFARLNLHAQPTPYSPWGVRLEGKPALQDLTVFREGWVEVQDEGSQ
;
A
#
# COMPACT_ATOMS: atom_id res chain seq x y z
N MET A 1 -15.26 -1.20 -13.03
CA MET A 1 -15.76 -2.59 -12.80
C MET A 1 -16.77 -2.57 -11.64
N LYS A 2 -17.67 -3.55 -11.44
CA LYS A 2 -18.51 -3.55 -10.23
C LYS A 2 -17.63 -3.77 -8.98
N PRO A 3 -17.90 -3.12 -7.84
CA PRO A 3 -17.06 -3.26 -6.64
C PRO A 3 -16.87 -4.70 -6.17
N ARG A 4 -17.92 -5.53 -6.26
CA ARG A 4 -17.85 -6.95 -5.93
C ARG A 4 -16.87 -7.70 -6.85
N ASP A 5 -16.90 -7.48 -8.15
CA ASP A 5 -15.98 -8.14 -9.09
C ASP A 5 -14.53 -7.70 -8.85
N LEU A 6 -14.34 -6.45 -8.42
CA LEU A 6 -13.02 -5.92 -8.06
C LEU A 6 -12.48 -6.60 -6.79
N LEU A 7 -13.31 -6.81 -5.77
CA LEU A 7 -12.95 -7.57 -4.56
C LEU A 7 -12.55 -9.02 -4.89
N TYR A 8 -13.32 -9.69 -5.76
CA TYR A 8 -13.00 -11.06 -6.17
C TYR A 8 -11.74 -11.12 -7.04
N THR A 9 -11.48 -10.09 -7.83
CA THR A 9 -10.20 -9.94 -8.53
C THR A 9 -9.05 -9.77 -7.52
N ALA A 10 -9.23 -8.98 -6.46
CA ALA A 10 -8.22 -8.84 -5.39
C ALA A 10 -7.95 -10.19 -4.71
N ARG A 11 -8.99 -10.97 -4.39
CA ARG A 11 -8.86 -12.35 -3.89
C ARG A 11 -7.99 -13.21 -4.81
N ASP A 12 -8.26 -13.20 -6.12
CA ASP A 12 -7.51 -14.03 -7.08
C ASP A 12 -6.04 -13.62 -7.17
N VAL A 13 -5.77 -12.31 -7.15
CA VAL A 13 -4.41 -11.78 -7.12
C VAL A 13 -3.69 -12.19 -5.84
N LEU A 14 -4.36 -12.11 -4.69
CA LEU A 14 -3.78 -12.56 -3.41
C LEU A 14 -3.48 -14.05 -3.41
N ARG A 15 -4.34 -14.88 -4.02
CA ARG A 15 -4.08 -16.31 -4.18
C ARG A 15 -2.80 -16.55 -4.96
N ASP A 16 -2.57 -15.82 -6.03
CA ASP A 16 -1.36 -15.95 -6.83
C ASP A 16 -0.13 -15.38 -6.10
N MET A 17 -0.26 -14.23 -5.44
CA MET A 17 0.84 -13.58 -4.71
C MET A 17 1.34 -14.40 -3.52
N LEU A 18 0.42 -15.01 -2.76
CA LEU A 18 0.75 -15.76 -1.54
C LEU A 18 1.38 -17.14 -1.82
N ARG A 19 1.51 -17.53 -3.10
CA ARG A 19 2.34 -18.66 -3.52
C ARG A 19 3.82 -18.31 -3.57
N PHE A 20 4.16 -17.01 -3.60
CA PHE A 20 5.53 -16.50 -3.72
C PHE A 20 6.29 -17.00 -4.97
N ASP A 21 5.57 -17.37 -6.03
CA ASP A 21 6.14 -17.81 -7.31
C ASP A 21 6.77 -16.63 -8.11
N ALA A 22 6.45 -15.39 -7.75
CA ALA A 22 6.98 -14.17 -8.36
C ALA A 22 6.84 -12.97 -7.40
N ALA A 23 7.57 -11.88 -7.68
CA ALA A 23 7.41 -10.61 -6.97
C ALA A 23 6.00 -10.03 -7.15
N ALA A 24 5.49 -9.36 -6.12
CA ALA A 24 4.10 -8.87 -6.08
C ALA A 24 3.78 -7.87 -7.20
N ASP A 25 4.71 -6.98 -7.52
CA ASP A 25 4.61 -6.02 -8.63
C ASP A 25 4.54 -6.73 -10.00
N ALA A 26 5.26 -7.84 -10.17
CA ALA A 26 5.20 -8.64 -11.39
C ALA A 26 3.84 -9.35 -11.54
N VAL A 27 3.26 -9.84 -10.45
CA VAL A 27 1.91 -10.43 -10.44
C VAL A 27 0.85 -9.39 -10.83
N LEU A 28 0.88 -8.20 -10.22
CA LEU A 28 -0.02 -7.09 -10.59
C LEU A 28 0.17 -6.66 -12.04
N SER A 29 1.42 -6.53 -12.50
CA SER A 29 1.74 -6.14 -13.87
C SER A 29 1.22 -7.15 -14.90
N ARG A 30 1.26 -8.45 -14.58
CA ARG A 30 0.67 -9.50 -15.42
C ARG A 30 -0.86 -9.38 -15.45
N LEU A 31 -1.50 -9.19 -14.29
CA LEU A 31 -2.95 -8.98 -14.20
C LEU A 31 -3.39 -7.76 -15.03
N PHE A 32 -2.75 -6.61 -14.87
CA PHE A 32 -3.15 -5.38 -15.56
C PHE A 32 -2.97 -5.45 -17.07
N ARG A 33 -1.98 -6.22 -17.55
CA ARG A 33 -1.86 -6.54 -18.98
C ARG A 33 -2.96 -7.48 -19.47
N ALA A 34 -3.33 -8.49 -18.67
CA ALA A 34 -4.38 -9.44 -19.01
C ALA A 34 -5.80 -8.85 -18.92
N LYS A 35 -6.00 -7.77 -18.13
CA LYS A 35 -7.28 -7.10 -17.94
C LYS A 35 -7.22 -5.62 -18.36
N PRO A 36 -7.09 -5.29 -19.66
CA PRO A 36 -6.99 -3.91 -20.14
C PRO A 36 -8.21 -3.05 -19.79
N GLN A 37 -9.38 -3.67 -19.60
CA GLN A 37 -10.63 -3.02 -19.21
C GLN A 37 -10.63 -2.42 -17.79
N LEU A 38 -9.63 -2.74 -16.95
CA LEU A 38 -9.48 -2.11 -15.64
C LEU A 38 -9.06 -0.65 -15.83
N GLY A 39 -9.93 0.28 -15.44
CA GLY A 39 -9.64 1.71 -15.44
C GLY A 39 -8.58 2.08 -14.38
N LYS A 40 -8.09 3.31 -14.44
CA LYS A 40 -7.07 3.85 -13.52
C LYS A 40 -7.43 3.62 -12.05
N THR A 41 -8.66 3.98 -11.66
CA THR A 41 -9.16 3.83 -10.29
C THR A 41 -9.26 2.36 -9.86
N ASP A 42 -9.74 1.47 -10.75
CA ASP A 42 -9.84 0.03 -10.45
C ASP A 42 -8.44 -0.56 -10.18
N ARG A 43 -7.46 -0.20 -11.02
CA ARG A 43 -6.06 -0.64 -10.85
C ARG A 43 -5.45 -0.13 -9.55
N GLN A 44 -5.70 1.14 -9.20
CA GLN A 44 -5.23 1.73 -7.96
C GLN A 44 -5.82 1.02 -6.74
N ILE A 45 -7.15 0.85 -6.68
CA ILE A 45 -7.82 0.15 -5.58
C ILE A 45 -7.28 -1.28 -5.44
N LEU A 46 -7.08 -2.00 -6.54
CA LEU A 46 -6.50 -3.34 -6.52
C LEU A 46 -5.09 -3.34 -5.94
N ALA A 47 -4.20 -2.50 -6.48
CA ALA A 47 -2.81 -2.41 -6.04
C ALA A 47 -2.72 -2.04 -4.56
N ASP A 48 -3.42 -0.97 -4.15
CA ASP A 48 -3.42 -0.53 -2.75
C ASP A 48 -4.00 -1.60 -1.83
N THR A 49 -5.08 -2.29 -2.22
CA THR A 49 -5.67 -3.39 -1.43
C THR A 49 -4.69 -4.54 -1.24
N VAL A 50 -4.05 -5.03 -2.30
CA VAL A 50 -3.16 -6.19 -2.18
C VAL A 50 -1.87 -5.84 -1.45
N TYR A 51 -1.29 -4.64 -1.67
CA TYR A 51 -0.13 -4.20 -0.91
C TYR A 51 -0.47 -3.92 0.56
N GLN A 52 -1.68 -3.44 0.87
CA GLN A 52 -2.16 -3.33 2.24
C GLN A 52 -2.25 -4.70 2.90
N VAL A 53 -2.76 -5.71 2.20
CA VAL A 53 -2.77 -7.09 2.71
C VAL A 53 -1.36 -7.61 2.93
N LEU A 54 -0.46 -7.49 1.96
CA LEU A 54 0.91 -8.00 2.10
C LEU A 54 1.67 -7.34 3.25
N ARG A 55 1.50 -6.02 3.42
CA ARG A 55 2.14 -5.26 4.50
C ARG A 55 1.63 -5.68 5.88
N HIS A 56 0.36 -6.03 5.99
CA HIS A 56 -0.28 -6.47 7.24
C HIS A 56 -0.60 -7.97 7.25
N LEU A 57 0.14 -8.78 6.49
CA LEU A 57 -0.30 -10.14 6.14
C LEU A 57 -0.54 -11.00 7.37
N ARG A 58 0.46 -11.03 8.27
CA ARG A 58 0.39 -11.84 9.49
C ARG A 58 -0.71 -11.36 10.44
N LEU A 59 -0.90 -10.04 10.58
CA LEU A 59 -2.01 -9.48 11.35
C LEU A 59 -3.36 -9.92 10.76
N PHE A 60 -3.58 -9.71 9.47
CA PHE A 60 -4.85 -10.04 8.83
C PHE A 60 -5.12 -11.54 8.79
N GLN A 61 -4.11 -12.38 8.60
CA GLN A 61 -4.25 -13.83 8.72
C GLN A 61 -4.68 -14.24 10.13
N THR A 62 -4.09 -13.63 11.16
CA THR A 62 -4.43 -13.90 12.56
C THR A 62 -5.89 -13.50 12.83
N LEU A 63 -6.27 -12.27 12.48
CA LEU A 63 -7.64 -11.78 12.66
C LEU A 63 -8.65 -12.64 11.89
N ALA A 64 -8.36 -12.97 10.62
CA ALA A 64 -9.23 -13.78 9.78
C ALA A 64 -9.36 -15.24 10.24
N ALA A 65 -8.41 -15.76 11.03
CA ALA A 65 -8.46 -17.08 11.63
C ALA A 65 -9.23 -17.10 12.96
N THR A 66 -9.35 -15.97 13.66
CA THR A 66 -10.15 -15.89 14.89
C THR A 66 -11.66 -16.00 14.67
N ASP A 67 -12.12 -15.75 13.43
CA ASP A 67 -13.54 -15.76 13.11
C ASP A 67 -13.78 -16.11 11.63
N GLU A 68 -14.30 -17.32 11.42
CA GLU A 68 -14.60 -17.87 10.09
C GLU A 68 -16.09 -17.74 9.70
N SER A 69 -16.90 -16.97 10.45
CA SER A 69 -18.36 -16.90 10.30
C SER A 69 -18.84 -16.42 8.93
N ILE A 70 -18.04 -15.61 8.22
CA ILE A 70 -18.38 -15.12 6.88
C ILE A 70 -18.05 -16.11 5.75
N GLY A 71 -17.44 -17.25 6.08
CA GLY A 71 -17.03 -18.27 5.12
C GLY A 71 -16.00 -17.79 4.08
N GLY A 72 -15.93 -18.51 2.96
CA GLY A 72 -15.02 -18.20 1.85
C GLY A 72 -13.58 -18.66 2.04
N ALA A 73 -12.75 -18.45 1.02
CA ALA A 73 -11.32 -18.73 1.09
C ALA A 73 -10.59 -17.65 1.92
N MET A 74 -9.42 -17.99 2.47
CA MET A 74 -8.62 -17.06 3.27
C MET A 74 -8.33 -15.75 2.52
N GLU A 75 -8.00 -15.83 1.23
CA GLU A 75 -7.67 -14.66 0.41
C GLU A 75 -8.84 -13.69 0.24
N LEU A 76 -10.08 -14.20 0.30
CA LEU A 76 -11.26 -13.32 0.28
C LEU A 76 -11.38 -12.57 1.60
N ARG A 77 -11.19 -13.25 2.74
CA ARG A 77 -11.18 -12.61 4.06
C ARG A 77 -10.08 -11.56 4.16
N LEU A 78 -8.88 -11.86 3.64
CA LEU A 78 -7.78 -10.91 3.56
C LEU A 78 -8.12 -9.71 2.67
N ALA A 79 -8.69 -9.93 1.48
CA ALA A 79 -9.13 -8.85 0.59
C ALA A 79 -10.19 -7.94 1.24
N ILE A 80 -11.10 -8.50 2.05
CA ILE A 80 -12.10 -7.75 2.81
C ILE A 80 -11.42 -6.88 3.87
N LEU A 81 -10.49 -7.44 4.66
CA LEU A 81 -9.77 -6.71 5.70
C LEU A 81 -8.93 -5.57 5.12
N GLY A 82 -8.17 -5.85 4.06
CA GLY A 82 -7.26 -4.90 3.42
C GLY A 82 -7.90 -3.98 2.36
N TRP A 83 -9.21 -4.03 2.16
CA TRP A 83 -9.88 -3.23 1.12
C TRP A 83 -9.54 -1.75 1.22
N SER A 84 -9.00 -1.19 0.14
CA SER A 84 -8.55 0.19 0.04
C SER A 84 -9.45 1.10 -0.80
N GLY A 85 -10.59 0.59 -1.28
CA GLY A 85 -11.61 1.42 -1.94
C GLY A 85 -12.44 2.23 -0.95
N ASN A 86 -13.20 3.20 -1.45
CA ASN A 86 -14.04 4.05 -0.60
C ASN A 86 -15.18 3.29 0.09
N ALA A 87 -15.79 3.91 1.10
CA ALA A 87 -16.88 3.31 1.88
C ALA A 87 -18.06 2.86 1.01
N GLN A 88 -18.44 3.63 -0.01
CA GLN A 88 -19.54 3.28 -0.91
C GLN A 88 -19.25 2.00 -1.70
N SER A 89 -18.04 1.88 -2.25
CA SER A 89 -17.59 0.69 -2.99
C SER A 89 -17.54 -0.54 -2.08
N LEU A 90 -17.11 -0.38 -0.83
CA LEU A 90 -17.08 -1.45 0.17
C LEU A 90 -18.50 -1.96 0.48
N HIS A 91 -19.44 -1.05 0.76
CA HIS A 91 -20.85 -1.42 1.01
C HIS A 91 -21.51 -2.07 -0.21
N ALA A 92 -21.15 -1.65 -1.42
CA ALA A 92 -21.64 -2.26 -2.64
C ALA A 92 -21.00 -3.64 -2.93
N ALA A 93 -19.84 -3.95 -2.34
CA ALA A 93 -19.13 -5.21 -2.54
C ALA A 93 -19.50 -6.28 -1.50
N LEU A 94 -19.87 -5.88 -0.28
CA LEU A 94 -20.02 -6.76 0.89
C LEU A 94 -21.47 -6.89 1.36
N SER A 95 -21.79 -8.05 1.95
CA SER A 95 -23.04 -8.21 2.70
C SER A 95 -22.99 -7.48 4.05
N PRO A 96 -24.14 -7.21 4.70
CA PRO A 96 -24.15 -6.63 6.05
C PRO A 96 -23.32 -7.43 7.06
N GLY A 97 -23.45 -8.76 7.06
CA GLY A 97 -22.65 -9.63 7.94
C GLY A 97 -21.14 -9.54 7.68
N GLN A 98 -20.71 -9.35 6.43
CA GLN A 98 -19.29 -9.15 6.10
C GLN A 98 -18.77 -7.78 6.54
N LEU A 99 -19.60 -6.73 6.45
CA LEU A 99 -19.26 -5.40 6.95
C LEU A 99 -19.09 -5.41 8.47
N ASP A 100 -20.02 -6.03 9.19
CA ASP A 100 -19.98 -6.15 10.65
C ASP A 100 -18.79 -6.99 11.11
N TRP A 101 -18.54 -8.12 10.42
CA TRP A 101 -17.35 -8.94 10.64
C TRP A 101 -16.06 -8.13 10.48
N ARG A 102 -15.91 -7.41 9.36
CA ARG A 102 -14.73 -6.58 9.10
C ARG A 102 -14.55 -5.52 10.17
N LYS A 103 -15.63 -4.81 10.52
CA LYS A 103 -15.62 -3.74 11.52
C LYS A 103 -15.16 -4.26 12.88
N ARG A 104 -15.73 -5.39 13.33
CA ARG A 104 -15.39 -6.00 14.61
C ARG A 104 -13.95 -6.48 14.67
N LEU A 105 -13.45 -7.14 13.63
CA LEU A 105 -12.06 -7.61 13.60
C LEU A 105 -11.04 -6.47 13.58
N LEU A 106 -11.30 -5.42 12.78
CA LEU A 106 -10.41 -4.25 12.72
C LEU A 106 -10.49 -3.36 13.96
N ALA A 107 -11.53 -3.51 14.80
CA ALA A 107 -11.67 -2.80 16.07
C ALA A 107 -11.01 -3.53 17.26
N GLN A 108 -10.43 -4.71 17.03
CA GLN A 108 -9.68 -5.41 18.09
C GLN A 108 -8.46 -4.59 18.51
N ASP A 109 -8.16 -4.62 19.80
CA ASP A 109 -6.97 -3.96 20.32
C ASP A 109 -5.71 -4.66 19.81
N ALA A 110 -5.00 -4.01 18.90
CA ALA A 110 -3.73 -4.51 18.37
C ALA A 110 -2.66 -4.66 19.47
N MET A 111 -2.81 -3.97 20.62
CA MET A 111 -1.91 -4.12 21.76
C MET A 111 -2.11 -5.44 22.50
N ALA A 112 -3.31 -6.03 22.44
CA ALA A 112 -3.59 -7.34 23.02
C ALA A 112 -2.99 -8.51 22.21
N LEU A 113 -2.57 -8.25 20.96
CA LEU A 113 -1.94 -9.26 20.11
C LEU A 113 -0.44 -9.42 20.42
N PRO A 114 0.13 -10.63 20.21
CA PRO A 114 1.57 -10.83 20.26
C PRO A 114 2.29 -9.82 19.35
N GLU A 115 3.44 -9.33 19.81
CA GLU A 115 4.16 -8.24 19.14
C GLU A 115 4.49 -8.53 17.67
N ALA A 116 4.97 -9.73 17.36
CA ALA A 116 5.26 -10.14 15.98
C ALA A 116 4.00 -10.09 15.08
N VAL A 117 2.83 -10.42 15.63
CA VAL A 117 1.55 -10.32 14.90
C VAL A 117 1.16 -8.86 14.70
N ARG A 118 1.23 -8.04 15.75
CA ARG A 118 0.93 -6.60 15.71
C ARG A 118 1.72 -5.89 14.62
N TRP A 119 3.01 -6.17 14.51
CA TRP A 119 3.89 -5.56 13.52
C TRP A 119 3.87 -6.27 12.16
N SER A 120 3.10 -7.34 12.01
CA SER A 120 3.07 -8.21 10.83
C SER A 120 4.44 -8.72 10.38
N LEU A 121 5.35 -8.97 11.33
CA LEU A 121 6.70 -9.46 11.06
C LEU A 121 6.79 -10.97 11.37
N PRO A 122 7.57 -11.75 10.59
CA PRO A 122 7.96 -13.09 11.02
C PRO A 122 8.87 -13.00 12.26
N GLU A 123 8.82 -14.02 13.12
CA GLU A 123 9.51 -14.03 14.41
C GLU A 123 11.01 -13.77 14.29
N TRP A 124 11.65 -14.39 13.29
CA TRP A 124 13.09 -14.23 13.06
C TRP A 124 13.46 -12.76 12.73
N LEU A 125 12.59 -12.05 11.99
CA LEU A 125 12.83 -10.66 11.63
C LEU A 125 12.53 -9.73 12.80
N ALA A 126 11.46 -9.99 13.55
CA ALA A 126 11.17 -9.27 14.79
C ALA A 126 12.33 -9.36 15.78
N ALA A 127 12.85 -10.58 16.01
CA ALA A 127 14.01 -10.80 16.87
C ALA A 127 15.27 -10.08 16.36
N ALA A 128 15.55 -10.14 15.05
CA ALA A 128 16.69 -9.45 14.44
C ALA A 128 16.57 -7.92 14.59
N LEU A 129 15.39 -7.35 14.35
CA LEU A 129 15.18 -5.91 14.50
C LEU A 129 15.28 -5.48 15.97
N GLN A 130 14.72 -6.25 16.90
CA GLN A 130 14.85 -5.98 18.33
C GLN A 130 16.32 -6.01 18.78
N ALA A 131 17.11 -6.98 18.29
CA ALA A 131 18.52 -7.10 18.64
C ALA A 131 19.37 -5.94 18.11
N ASN A 132 19.05 -5.41 16.93
CA ASN A 132 19.83 -4.32 16.31
C ASN A 132 19.38 -2.91 16.76
N TYR A 133 18.08 -2.71 17.01
CA TYR A 133 17.51 -1.38 17.24
C TYR A 133 17.00 -1.16 18.68
N GLY A 134 16.95 -2.20 19.52
CA GLY A 134 16.62 -2.07 20.93
C GLY A 134 15.29 -1.32 21.17
N ALA A 135 15.36 -0.15 21.80
CA ALA A 135 14.20 0.67 22.11
C ALA A 135 13.56 1.35 20.88
N GLU A 136 14.28 1.48 19.76
CA GLU A 136 13.77 2.08 18.52
C GLU A 136 12.97 1.10 17.65
N TYR A 137 13.07 -0.20 17.94
CA TYR A 137 12.41 -1.26 17.16
C TYR A 137 10.90 -1.02 16.97
N PRO A 138 10.09 -0.71 18.02
CA PRO A 138 8.66 -0.50 17.82
C PRO A 138 8.33 0.63 16.85
N ALA A 139 9.10 1.73 16.88
CA ALA A 139 8.91 2.86 15.98
C ALA A 139 9.27 2.48 14.52
N LEU A 140 10.36 1.74 14.34
CA LEU A 140 10.75 1.20 13.03
C LEU A 140 9.70 0.23 12.47
N ALA A 141 9.26 -0.73 13.29
CA ALA A 141 8.25 -1.72 12.92
C ALA A 141 6.92 -1.05 12.53
N GLN A 142 6.50 -0.04 13.28
CA GLN A 142 5.34 0.78 12.93
C GLN A 142 5.55 1.55 11.63
N ALA A 143 6.76 2.07 11.37
CA ALA A 143 7.06 2.77 10.12
C ALA A 143 6.97 1.86 8.89
N LEU A 144 7.44 0.61 8.99
CA LEU A 144 7.36 -0.40 7.92
C LEU A 144 5.92 -0.79 7.57
N LEU A 145 4.97 -0.59 8.50
CA LEU A 145 3.54 -0.80 8.28
C LEU A 145 2.85 0.36 7.54
N ARG A 146 3.56 1.43 7.18
CA ARG A 146 2.99 2.53 6.40
C ARG A 146 3.33 2.40 4.91
N PRO A 147 2.47 2.87 3.99
CA PRO A 147 2.86 3.05 2.61
C PRO A 147 4.08 3.96 2.51
N ALA A 148 5.04 3.61 1.64
CA ALA A 148 6.18 4.47 1.36
C ALA A 148 5.70 5.80 0.73
N PRO A 149 6.33 6.93 1.08
CA PRO A 149 6.05 8.20 0.42
C PRO A 149 6.47 8.15 -1.06
N LEU A 150 5.92 9.06 -1.86
CA LEU A 150 6.36 9.27 -3.23
C LEU A 150 7.44 10.34 -3.25
N ASP A 151 8.70 9.91 -3.27
CA ASP A 151 9.85 10.79 -3.36
C ASP A 151 10.37 10.87 -4.79
N LEU A 152 10.73 12.09 -5.18
CA LEU A 152 11.31 12.42 -6.47
C LEU A 152 12.70 13.00 -6.25
N ARG A 153 13.64 12.69 -7.15
CA ARG A 153 14.93 13.38 -7.24
C ARG A 153 14.86 14.43 -8.33
N VAL A 154 15.25 15.66 -8.00
CA VAL A 154 15.34 16.76 -8.98
C VAL A 154 16.63 16.64 -9.78
N ASN A 155 16.51 16.75 -11.11
CA ASN A 155 17.63 16.85 -12.01
C ASN A 155 18.22 18.28 -11.97
N VAL A 156 19.24 18.47 -11.15
CA VAL A 156 19.92 19.75 -10.92
C VAL A 156 20.60 20.34 -12.17
N GLN A 157 20.81 19.55 -13.23
CA GLN A 157 21.32 20.05 -14.50
C GLN A 157 20.25 20.78 -15.32
N LYS A 158 18.97 20.53 -15.04
CA LYS A 158 17.83 21.09 -15.79
C LYS A 158 17.08 22.15 -15.00
N THR A 159 16.92 21.96 -13.69
CA THR A 159 16.11 22.86 -12.86
C THR A 159 16.53 22.85 -11.40
N ARG A 160 15.92 23.71 -10.60
CA ARG A 160 16.10 23.78 -9.14
C ARG A 160 14.91 23.17 -8.40
N ARG A 161 15.14 22.69 -7.17
CA ARG A 161 14.09 22.07 -6.34
C ARG A 161 12.89 23.00 -6.12
N GLU A 162 13.16 24.27 -5.91
CA GLU A 162 12.15 25.30 -5.67
C GLU A 162 11.25 25.48 -6.90
N ALA A 163 11.83 25.47 -8.11
CA ALA A 163 11.06 25.58 -9.35
C ALA A 163 10.14 24.36 -9.57
N VAL A 164 10.57 23.17 -9.17
CA VAL A 164 9.74 21.95 -9.21
C VAL A 164 8.57 22.07 -8.23
N LEU A 165 8.82 22.52 -7.00
CA LEU A 165 7.79 22.76 -5.99
C LEU A 165 6.75 23.79 -6.46
N ASP A 166 7.20 24.89 -7.09
CA ASP A 166 6.32 25.91 -7.66
C ASP A 166 5.39 25.35 -8.75
N VAL A 167 5.90 24.43 -9.59
CA VAL A 167 5.07 23.78 -10.61
C VAL A 167 4.03 22.87 -9.95
N PHE A 168 4.41 22.08 -8.95
CA PHE A 168 3.45 21.24 -8.23
C PHE A 168 2.39 22.07 -7.52
N ALA A 169 2.75 23.18 -6.87
CA ALA A 169 1.81 24.10 -6.24
C ALA A 169 0.78 24.66 -7.25
N ARG A 170 1.22 25.09 -8.44
CA ARG A 170 0.32 25.56 -9.52
C ARG A 170 -0.64 24.50 -10.04
N LEU A 171 -0.23 23.23 -9.95
CA LEU A 171 -1.07 22.07 -10.32
C LEU A 171 -1.96 21.59 -9.17
N ASN A 172 -1.98 22.30 -8.02
CA ASN A 172 -2.63 21.87 -6.78
C ASN A 172 -2.18 20.48 -6.32
N LEU A 173 -0.90 20.16 -6.53
CA LEU A 173 -0.25 18.96 -6.01
C LEU A 173 0.56 19.34 -4.77
N HIS A 174 0.19 18.78 -3.63
CA HIS A 174 0.90 19.00 -2.38
C HIS A 174 2.26 18.30 -2.44
N ALA A 175 3.32 19.09 -2.39
CA ALA A 175 4.70 18.62 -2.42
C ALA A 175 5.54 19.45 -1.45
N GLN A 176 6.52 18.80 -0.82
CA GLN A 176 7.43 19.45 0.12
C GLN A 176 8.88 18.99 -0.11
N PRO A 177 9.88 19.79 0.27
CA PRO A 177 11.25 19.31 0.34
C PRO A 177 11.35 18.06 1.21
N THR A 178 12.18 17.11 0.80
CA THR A 178 12.56 16.01 1.69
C THR A 178 13.55 16.52 2.76
N PRO A 179 13.54 15.97 3.99
CA PRO A 179 14.32 16.49 5.12
C PRO A 179 15.84 16.30 5.03
N TYR A 180 16.31 15.26 4.33
CA TYR A 180 17.71 14.84 4.28
C TYR A 180 18.34 15.10 2.91
N SER A 181 17.64 14.77 1.82
CA SER A 181 18.18 15.04 0.48
C SER A 181 18.02 16.51 0.08
N PRO A 182 19.08 17.20 -0.37
CA PRO A 182 18.98 18.56 -0.90
C PRO A 182 18.23 18.64 -2.23
N TRP A 183 18.06 17.50 -2.93
CA TRP A 183 17.42 17.43 -4.25
C TRP A 183 16.06 16.75 -4.20
N GLY A 184 15.65 16.23 -3.04
CA GLY A 184 14.45 15.45 -2.90
C GLY A 184 13.20 16.30 -2.78
N VAL A 185 12.13 15.85 -3.42
CA VAL A 185 10.77 16.38 -3.30
C VAL A 185 9.84 15.23 -2.95
N ARG A 186 9.11 15.35 -1.85
CA ARG A 186 8.09 14.39 -1.41
C ARG A 186 6.72 14.88 -1.86
N LEU A 187 6.01 14.09 -2.65
CA LEU A 187 4.63 14.35 -3.04
C LEU A 187 3.65 13.63 -2.11
N GLU A 188 2.56 14.31 -1.80
CA GLU A 188 1.40 13.66 -1.20
C GLU A 188 0.58 12.94 -2.27
N GLY A 189 0.13 11.73 -1.93
CA GLY A 189 -0.63 10.88 -2.85
C GLY A 189 0.21 10.29 -3.98
N LYS A 190 -0.47 9.85 -5.04
CA LYS A 190 0.13 9.16 -6.19
C LYS A 190 -0.44 9.72 -7.49
N PRO A 191 -0.13 10.99 -7.86
CA PRO A 191 -0.59 11.54 -9.13
C PRO A 191 0.00 10.75 -10.31
N ALA A 192 -0.62 10.87 -11.48
CA ALA A 192 -0.06 10.29 -12.70
C ALA A 192 1.13 11.13 -13.19
N LEU A 193 2.29 10.92 -12.56
CA LEU A 193 3.52 11.65 -12.85
C LEU A 193 3.88 11.63 -14.33
N GLN A 194 3.64 10.50 -15.01
CA GLN A 194 3.91 10.34 -16.43
C GLN A 194 3.19 11.35 -17.33
N ASP A 195 2.09 11.94 -16.85
CA ASP A 195 1.32 12.95 -17.58
C ASP A 195 1.86 14.37 -17.33
N LEU A 196 2.73 14.56 -16.33
CA LEU A 196 3.25 15.87 -15.93
C LEU A 196 4.47 16.27 -16.75
N THR A 197 4.54 17.55 -17.13
CA THR A 197 5.67 18.10 -17.91
C THR A 197 7.00 17.92 -17.19
N VAL A 198 7.05 18.16 -15.87
CA VAL A 198 8.27 18.01 -15.06
C VAL A 198 8.86 16.59 -15.15
N PHE A 199 8.01 15.57 -15.27
CA PHE A 199 8.47 14.19 -15.42
C PHE A 199 8.88 13.90 -16.86
N ARG A 200 8.04 14.27 -17.84
CA ARG A 200 8.29 14.02 -19.28
C ARG A 200 9.54 14.72 -19.80
N GLU A 201 9.84 15.92 -19.30
CA GLU A 201 11.04 16.66 -19.65
C GLU A 201 12.27 16.24 -18.81
N GLY A 202 12.11 15.27 -17.91
CA GLY A 202 13.19 14.75 -17.07
C GLY A 202 13.75 15.76 -16.08
N TRP A 203 12.91 16.69 -15.61
CA TRP A 203 13.25 17.59 -14.50
C TRP A 203 13.28 16.85 -13.17
N VAL A 204 12.51 15.76 -13.07
CA VAL A 204 12.44 14.87 -11.91
C VAL A 204 12.42 13.42 -12.35
N GLU A 205 12.87 12.53 -11.46
CA GLU A 205 12.68 11.08 -11.57
C GLU A 205 12.16 10.52 -10.23
N VAL A 206 11.51 9.36 -10.27
CA VAL A 206 11.06 8.68 -9.04
C VAL A 206 12.26 8.00 -8.38
N GLN A 207 12.61 8.45 -7.19
CA GLN A 207 13.71 7.88 -6.41
C GLN A 207 13.49 8.19 -4.92
N ASP A 208 13.53 7.14 -4.10
CA ASP A 208 13.44 7.26 -2.63
C ASP A 208 14.53 8.16 -2.08
N GLU A 209 14.20 8.98 -1.08
CA GLU A 209 15.14 9.90 -0.43
C GLU A 209 16.41 9.21 0.07
N GLY A 210 16.30 8.00 0.64
CA GLY A 210 17.45 7.27 1.17
C GLY A 210 18.42 6.79 0.08
N SER A 211 18.05 6.90 -1.19
CA SER A 211 18.88 6.51 -2.34
C SER A 211 19.44 7.70 -3.13
N GLN A 212 19.14 8.93 -2.74
CA GLN A 212 19.59 10.16 -3.44
C GLN A 212 20.96 10.62 -2.96
#